data_AF-A0A9D7U7H0-F1
#
_entry.id   AF-A0A9D7U7H0-F1
#
_cell.length_a   1.000
_cell.length_b   1.000
_cell.length_c   1.000
_cell.angle_alpha   90.00
_cell.angle_beta   90.00
_cell.angle_gamma   90.00
#
_symmetry.space_group_name_H-M   'P 1'
#
loop_
_entity.id
_entity.type
_entity.pdbx_description
1 polymer ?
#
loop_
_entity_poly.entity_id
_entity_poly.type
_entity_poly.pdbx_seq_one_letter_code
_entity_poly.pdbx_strand_id
1 'polypeptide(L)'
;MSSLASLSEIVLNVVGSVCAWIASDGSGTARVYLYTTEMNAPWTSLPVQSAWGLALSPFDPLVAARAVRNGNNVVNFSGAEYPSGRQTGPISFSHDGALMVYAGVDGDHFVTINGKRSWLKGAVNLGVPVQISTDGSAVGWASATTLAYVNLDLNILRMGRMCDTMGPVIYDRRTKTFKGLGFVSGRLFLLECDPR
;
A
#
# COMPACT_ATOMS: atom_id res chain seq x y z
N MET A 1 -15.22 24.81 -16.42
CA MET A 1 -14.54 24.10 -15.31
C MET A 1 -15.62 23.42 -14.49
N SER A 2 -15.60 22.11 -14.32
CA SER A 2 -16.51 21.50 -13.35
C SER A 2 -16.11 21.97 -11.96
N SER A 3 -17.05 22.55 -11.22
CA SER A 3 -16.82 22.92 -9.83
C SER A 3 -16.66 21.65 -9.00
N LEU A 4 -15.61 21.60 -8.18
CA LEU A 4 -15.49 20.56 -7.15
C LEU A 4 -16.66 20.69 -6.20
N ALA A 5 -17.36 19.57 -5.97
CA ALA A 5 -18.51 19.52 -5.07
C ALA A 5 -18.14 18.96 -3.70
N SER A 6 -17.16 18.06 -3.65
CA SER A 6 -16.66 17.51 -2.39
C SER A 6 -15.18 17.19 -2.46
N LEU A 7 -14.56 17.13 -1.28
CA LEU A 7 -13.18 16.73 -1.08
C LEU A 7 -13.15 15.64 -0.01
N SER A 8 -12.33 14.62 -0.20
CA SER A 8 -12.15 13.49 0.71
C SER A 8 -10.70 13.05 0.73
N GLU A 9 -10.19 12.62 1.89
CA GLU A 9 -8.80 12.20 2.13
C GLU A 9 -7.77 13.24 1.67
N ILE A 10 -7.03 13.84 2.60
CA ILE A 10 -5.88 14.69 2.29
C ILE A 10 -4.67 14.07 2.95
N VAL A 11 -3.61 13.86 2.18
CA VAL A 11 -2.35 13.28 2.66
C VAL A 11 -1.16 14.11 2.21
N LEU A 12 -0.17 14.21 3.09
CA LEU A 12 1.16 14.74 2.77
C LEU A 12 2.15 13.56 2.73
N ASN A 13 3.16 13.63 1.87
CA ASN A 13 4.27 12.69 1.95
C ASN A 13 5.10 12.95 3.21
N VAL A 14 6.00 12.01 3.53
CA VAL A 14 6.81 12.05 4.76
C VAL A 14 7.64 13.33 4.86
N VAL A 15 8.13 13.86 3.75
CA VAL A 15 8.93 15.10 3.71
C VAL A 15 8.07 16.37 3.74
N GLY A 16 6.76 16.26 3.50
CA GLY A 16 5.84 17.40 3.43
C GLY A 16 5.96 18.26 2.17
N SER A 17 6.62 17.74 1.12
CA SER A 17 6.82 18.43 -0.16
C SER A 17 5.71 18.16 -1.18
N VAL A 18 4.93 17.09 -0.97
CA VAL A 18 3.87 16.63 -1.88
C VAL A 18 2.57 16.51 -1.11
N CYS A 19 1.49 17.09 -1.64
CA CYS A 19 0.13 16.95 -1.14
C CYS A 19 -0.73 16.22 -2.17
N ALA A 20 -1.53 15.26 -1.73
CA ALA A 20 -2.55 14.64 -2.57
C ALA A 20 -3.90 14.59 -1.87
N TRP A 21 -4.95 14.63 -2.68
CA TRP A 21 -6.31 14.53 -2.20
C TRP A 21 -7.22 13.87 -3.24
N ILE A 22 -8.37 13.38 -2.79
CA ILE A 22 -9.46 12.96 -3.68
C ILE A 22 -10.52 14.07 -3.68
N ALA A 23 -11.05 14.39 -4.84
CA ALA A 23 -12.21 15.27 -4.93
C ALA A 23 -13.19 14.77 -6.00
N SER A 24 -14.47 15.02 -5.78
CA SER A 24 -15.53 14.72 -6.73
C SER A 24 -16.22 15.99 -7.22
N ASP A 25 -16.67 15.93 -8.48
CA ASP A 25 -17.53 16.97 -9.04
C ASP A 25 -19.01 16.72 -8.71
N GLY A 26 -19.88 17.65 -9.10
CA GLY A 26 -21.32 17.57 -8.83
C GLY A 26 -22.03 16.35 -9.45
N SER A 27 -21.38 15.60 -10.36
CA SER A 27 -21.90 14.34 -10.90
C SER A 27 -21.52 13.12 -10.05
N GLY A 28 -20.69 13.31 -9.02
CA GLY A 28 -20.11 12.23 -8.22
C GLY A 28 -18.85 11.62 -8.83
N THR A 29 -18.41 12.08 -9.99
CA THR A 29 -17.16 11.61 -10.62
C THR A 29 -15.98 12.06 -9.77
N ALA A 30 -15.16 11.10 -9.31
CA ALA A 30 -13.99 11.36 -8.48
C ALA A 30 -12.70 11.44 -9.31
N ARG A 31 -11.72 12.19 -8.80
CA ARG A 31 -10.35 12.27 -9.30
C ARG A 31 -9.37 12.30 -8.14
N VAL A 32 -8.18 11.74 -8.36
CA VAL A 32 -7.02 11.92 -7.49
C VAL A 32 -6.26 13.15 -7.97
N TYR A 33 -5.86 14.00 -7.04
CA TYR A 33 -5.07 15.19 -7.28
C TYR A 33 -3.73 15.05 -6.58
N LEU A 34 -2.68 15.58 -7.19
CA LEU A 34 -1.37 15.71 -6.60
C LEU A 34 -0.81 17.10 -6.87
N TYR A 35 -0.21 17.71 -5.86
CA TYR A 35 0.38 19.03 -5.95
C TYR A 35 1.72 19.08 -5.23
N THR A 36 2.67 19.80 -5.82
CA THR A 36 3.91 20.23 -5.18
C THR A 36 4.07 21.73 -5.37
N THR A 37 4.92 22.36 -4.58
CA THR A 37 5.21 23.80 -4.70
C THR A 37 5.87 24.19 -6.02
N GLU A 38 6.39 23.22 -6.78
CA GLU A 38 6.99 23.42 -8.09
C GLU A 38 5.96 23.40 -9.23
N MET A 39 4.72 22.96 -8.94
CA MET A 39 3.66 22.87 -9.93
C MET A 39 2.86 24.17 -10.04
N ASN A 40 2.64 24.63 -11.27
CA ASN A 40 1.73 25.76 -11.55
C ASN A 40 0.26 25.40 -11.32
N ALA A 41 -0.09 24.12 -11.42
CA ALA A 41 -1.42 23.58 -11.15
C ALA A 41 -1.30 22.11 -10.72
N PRO A 42 -2.25 21.59 -9.92
CA PRO A 42 -2.22 20.18 -9.52
C PRO A 42 -2.26 19.24 -10.72
N TRP A 43 -1.48 18.17 -10.66
CA TRP A 43 -1.70 17.00 -11.50
C TRP A 43 -3.05 16.37 -11.13
N THR A 44 -3.75 15.82 -12.13
CA THR A 44 -5.05 15.16 -11.93
C THR A 44 -5.07 13.82 -12.61
N SER A 45 -5.65 12.82 -11.95
CA SER A 45 -5.91 11.52 -12.56
C SER A 45 -7.03 11.62 -13.59
N LEU A 46 -7.09 10.62 -14.46
CA LEU A 46 -8.30 10.33 -15.21
C LEU A 46 -9.51 10.13 -14.27
N PRO A 47 -10.73 10.49 -14.69
CA PRO A 47 -11.94 10.36 -13.87
C PRO A 47 -12.22 8.90 -13.49
N VAL A 48 -12.76 8.70 -12.29
CA VAL A 48 -13.18 7.40 -11.76
C VAL A 48 -14.53 7.52 -11.08
N GLN A 49 -15.24 6.39 -10.93
CA GLN A 49 -16.53 6.36 -10.25
C GLN A 49 -16.37 6.60 -8.75
N SER A 50 -15.28 6.11 -8.17
CA SER A 50 -14.88 6.36 -6.78
C SER A 50 -13.38 6.13 -6.60
N ALA A 51 -12.79 6.76 -5.59
CA ALA A 51 -11.40 6.55 -5.17
C ALA A 51 -11.29 6.59 -3.64
N TRP A 52 -10.36 5.84 -3.05
CA TRP A 52 -10.10 5.80 -1.60
C TRP A 52 -8.72 5.21 -1.28
N GLY A 53 -8.25 5.41 -0.05
CA GLY A 53 -7.00 4.87 0.44
C GLY A 53 -5.79 5.43 -0.28
N LEU A 54 -5.65 6.76 -0.27
CA LEU A 54 -4.49 7.45 -0.82
C LEU A 54 -3.20 6.99 -0.15
N ALA A 55 -2.18 6.77 -0.98
CA ALA A 55 -0.81 6.53 -0.57
C ALA A 55 0.13 7.41 -1.40
N LEU A 56 1.14 8.00 -0.75
CA LEU A 56 2.16 8.81 -1.41
C LEU A 56 3.53 8.16 -1.29
N SER A 57 4.35 8.29 -2.33
CA SER A 57 5.78 8.06 -2.21
C SER A 57 6.36 9.00 -1.13
N PRO A 58 7.28 8.52 -0.28
CA PRO A 58 7.86 9.34 0.79
C PRO A 58 8.61 10.57 0.29
N PHE A 59 9.20 10.51 -0.92
CA PHE A 59 10.11 11.55 -1.44
C PHE A 59 9.66 12.13 -2.78
N ASP A 60 9.14 11.31 -3.67
CA ASP A 60 8.79 11.71 -5.04
C ASP A 60 7.32 12.13 -5.17
N PRO A 61 6.96 12.95 -6.18
CA PRO A 61 5.57 13.31 -6.48
C PRO A 61 4.80 12.16 -7.14
N LEU A 62 4.77 11.00 -6.48
CA LEU A 62 4.05 9.80 -6.91
C LEU A 62 2.91 9.51 -5.95
N VAL A 63 1.72 9.26 -6.51
CA VAL A 63 0.50 8.95 -5.76
C VAL A 63 -0.12 7.65 -6.24
N ALA A 64 -0.66 6.88 -5.31
CA ALA A 64 -1.48 5.73 -5.59
C ALA A 64 -2.82 5.81 -4.83
N ALA A 65 -3.88 5.27 -5.43
CA ALA A 65 -5.19 5.15 -4.81
C ALA A 65 -5.90 3.90 -5.31
N ARG A 66 -6.77 3.32 -4.48
CA ARG A 66 -7.75 2.34 -4.94
C ARG A 66 -8.90 3.09 -5.59
N ALA A 67 -9.44 2.57 -6.68
CA ALA A 67 -10.51 3.22 -7.41
C ALA A 67 -11.43 2.21 -8.11
N VAL A 68 -12.61 2.68 -8.51
CA VAL A 68 -13.51 1.95 -9.42
C VAL A 68 -13.56 2.68 -10.76
N ARG A 69 -13.21 1.99 -11.85
CA ARG A 69 -13.35 2.48 -13.22
C ARG A 69 -14.10 1.47 -14.06
N ASN A 70 -15.14 1.94 -14.75
CA ASN A 70 -15.99 1.11 -15.61
C ASN A 70 -16.50 -0.15 -14.90
N GLY A 71 -16.85 -0.02 -13.61
CA GLY A 71 -17.33 -1.12 -12.76
C GLY A 71 -16.23 -2.05 -12.21
N ASN A 72 -14.96 -1.84 -12.55
CA ASN A 72 -13.85 -2.68 -12.11
C ASN A 72 -13.01 -2.00 -11.03
N ASN A 73 -12.57 -2.78 -10.03
CA ASN A 73 -11.61 -2.33 -9.03
C ASN A 73 -10.21 -2.24 -9.65
N VAL A 74 -9.56 -1.10 -9.48
CA VAL A 74 -8.21 -0.81 -9.97
C VAL A 74 -7.39 -0.13 -8.89
N VAL A 75 -6.07 -0.25 -9.00
CA VAL A 75 -5.13 0.65 -8.33
C VAL A 75 -4.67 1.68 -9.36
N ASN A 76 -5.01 2.94 -9.15
CA ASN A 76 -4.44 4.05 -9.91
C ASN A 76 -3.08 4.39 -9.31
N PHE A 77 -2.02 4.40 -10.12
CA PHE A 77 -0.67 4.80 -9.72
C PHE A 77 -0.16 5.88 -10.68
N SER A 78 -0.20 7.14 -10.23
CA SER A 78 0.24 8.31 -11.00
C SER A 78 -0.27 8.31 -12.45
N GLY A 79 -1.54 7.91 -12.65
CA GLY A 79 -2.20 7.87 -13.95
C GLY A 79 -2.21 6.49 -14.64
N ALA A 80 -1.30 5.58 -14.29
CA ALA A 80 -1.37 4.18 -14.70
C ALA A 80 -2.43 3.43 -13.89
N GLU A 81 -3.02 2.38 -14.45
CA GLU A 81 -4.02 1.56 -13.78
C GLU A 81 -3.61 0.10 -13.75
N TYR A 82 -3.70 -0.51 -12.58
CA TYR A 82 -3.40 -1.92 -12.38
C TYR A 82 -4.63 -2.67 -11.86
N PRO A 83 -4.86 -3.91 -12.32
CA PRO A 83 -5.92 -4.74 -11.79
C PRO A 83 -5.73 -5.00 -10.29
N SER A 84 -6.72 -4.65 -9.47
CA SER A 84 -6.63 -4.76 -8.01
C SER A 84 -7.23 -6.05 -7.45
N GLY A 85 -7.87 -6.86 -8.31
CA GLY A 85 -8.56 -8.09 -7.92
C GLY A 85 -9.96 -7.85 -7.35
N ARG A 86 -10.56 -8.89 -6.77
CA ARG A 86 -11.88 -8.79 -6.12
C ARG A 86 -11.82 -8.02 -4.82
N GLN A 87 -10.73 -8.18 -4.09
CA GLN A 87 -10.43 -7.46 -2.84
C GLN A 87 -8.99 -6.97 -2.86
N THR A 88 -8.74 -5.81 -2.26
CA THR A 88 -7.43 -5.16 -2.26
C THR A 88 -7.17 -4.51 -0.91
N GLY A 89 -6.02 -4.83 -0.32
CA GLY A 89 -5.57 -4.21 0.92
C GLY A 89 -5.07 -2.77 0.71
N PRO A 90 -4.60 -2.11 1.79
CA PRO A 90 -3.95 -0.81 1.70
C PRO A 90 -2.73 -0.86 0.77
N ILE A 91 -2.50 0.26 0.07
CA ILE A 91 -1.31 0.49 -0.73
C ILE A 91 -0.22 1.05 0.18
N SER A 92 1.03 0.64 -0.03
CA SER A 92 2.18 1.20 0.67
C SER A 92 3.35 1.41 -0.29
N PHE A 93 4.33 2.18 0.15
CA PHE A 93 5.58 2.38 -0.54
C PHE A 93 6.73 1.81 0.29
N SER A 94 7.73 1.29 -0.40
CA SER A 94 9.08 1.09 0.14
C SER A 94 9.61 2.39 0.77
N HIS A 95 10.54 2.24 1.72
CA HIS A 95 11.08 3.38 2.46
C HIS A 95 11.68 4.47 1.55
N ASP A 96 12.31 4.11 0.43
CA ASP A 96 12.87 5.05 -0.56
C ASP A 96 11.86 5.49 -1.62
N GLY A 97 10.65 4.94 -1.62
CA GLY A 97 9.60 5.27 -2.58
C GLY A 97 9.73 4.61 -3.95
N ALA A 98 10.78 3.82 -4.20
CA ALA A 98 11.05 3.22 -5.51
C ALA A 98 10.03 2.13 -5.89
N LEU A 99 9.48 1.47 -4.88
CA LEU A 99 8.50 0.38 -5.01
C LEU A 99 7.19 0.77 -4.35
N MET A 100 6.10 0.69 -5.10
CA MET A 100 4.73 0.66 -4.61
C MET A 100 4.26 -0.79 -4.52
N VAL A 101 3.59 -1.14 -3.42
CA VAL A 101 3.14 -2.50 -3.16
C VAL A 101 1.72 -2.51 -2.61
N TYR A 102 0.95 -3.53 -2.98
CA TYR A 102 -0.33 -3.86 -2.36
C TYR A 102 -0.61 -5.36 -2.44
N ALA A 103 -1.43 -5.83 -1.52
CA ALA A 103 -1.95 -7.19 -1.52
C ALA A 103 -3.39 -7.23 -2.05
N GLY A 104 -3.79 -8.36 -2.64
CA GLY A 104 -5.17 -8.57 -3.07
C GLY A 104 -5.55 -10.05 -3.14
N VAL A 105 -6.82 -10.28 -3.47
CA VAL A 105 -7.40 -11.61 -3.70
C VAL A 105 -8.18 -11.62 -5.01
N ASP A 106 -7.93 -12.63 -5.83
CA ASP A 106 -8.62 -12.87 -7.10
C ASP A 106 -8.63 -14.39 -7.38
N GLY A 107 -9.44 -15.12 -6.61
CA GLY A 107 -9.34 -16.57 -6.48
C GLY A 107 -8.30 -16.94 -5.44
N ASP A 108 -7.03 -16.66 -5.73
CA ASP A 108 -5.91 -16.81 -4.81
C ASP A 108 -5.43 -15.46 -4.28
N HIS A 109 -4.62 -15.49 -3.22
CA HIS A 109 -3.94 -14.31 -2.69
C HIS A 109 -2.76 -13.93 -3.59
N PHE A 110 -2.56 -12.63 -3.78
CA PHE A 110 -1.42 -12.11 -4.52
C PHE A 110 -0.87 -10.84 -3.88
N VAL A 111 0.35 -10.50 -4.27
CA VAL A 111 0.96 -9.20 -4.04
C VAL A 111 1.35 -8.60 -5.38
N THR A 112 1.18 -7.30 -5.53
CA THR A 112 1.59 -6.55 -6.71
C THR A 112 2.66 -5.55 -6.32
N ILE A 113 3.76 -5.51 -7.07
CA ILE A 113 4.87 -4.56 -6.90
C ILE A 113 5.03 -3.80 -8.20
N ASN A 114 4.83 -2.48 -8.19
CA ASN A 114 4.87 -1.61 -9.38
C ASN A 114 4.08 -2.21 -10.58
N GLY A 115 2.90 -2.77 -10.30
CA GLY A 115 2.04 -3.40 -11.31
C GLY A 115 2.35 -4.86 -11.65
N LYS A 116 3.51 -5.40 -11.25
CA LYS A 116 3.85 -6.82 -11.43
C LYS A 116 3.21 -7.67 -10.34
N ARG A 117 2.27 -8.54 -10.74
CA ARG A 117 1.56 -9.46 -9.83
C ARG A 117 2.36 -10.75 -9.57
N SER A 118 2.39 -11.17 -8.31
CA SER A 118 2.95 -12.45 -7.85
C SER A 118 1.93 -13.18 -6.98
N TRP A 119 1.57 -14.41 -7.34
CA TRP A 119 0.63 -15.25 -6.59
C TRP A 119 1.31 -15.89 -5.38
N LEU A 120 0.63 -15.87 -4.25
CA LEU A 120 1.13 -16.39 -2.98
C LEU A 120 0.59 -17.78 -2.70
N LYS A 121 1.43 -18.66 -2.13
CA LYS A 121 1.00 -19.98 -1.62
C LYS A 121 0.28 -19.93 -0.26
N GLY A 122 -0.03 -18.74 0.25
CA GLY A 122 -0.66 -18.55 1.55
C GLY A 122 -1.44 -17.24 1.64
N ALA A 123 -2.20 -17.10 2.72
CA ALA A 123 -3.05 -15.94 2.93
C ALA A 123 -2.27 -14.72 3.41
N VAL A 124 -2.59 -13.57 2.83
CA VAL A 124 -2.13 -12.25 3.28
C VAL A 124 -3.28 -11.51 3.96
N ASN A 125 -2.99 -10.79 5.04
CA ASN A 125 -3.98 -9.98 5.72
C ASN A 125 -4.25 -8.70 4.93
N LEU A 126 -5.41 -8.61 4.27
CA LEU A 126 -5.81 -7.43 3.48
C LEU A 126 -6.25 -6.24 4.35
N GLY A 127 -6.36 -6.39 5.67
CA GLY A 127 -6.72 -5.30 6.58
C GLY A 127 -5.56 -4.38 6.97
N VAL A 128 -4.32 -4.77 6.65
CA VAL A 128 -3.11 -4.03 7.02
C VAL A 128 -2.23 -3.78 5.80
N PRO A 129 -1.43 -2.69 5.79
CA PRO A 129 -0.46 -2.48 4.72
C PRO A 129 0.61 -3.57 4.77
N VAL A 130 0.89 -4.16 3.60
CA VAL A 130 2.10 -4.97 3.42
C VAL A 130 3.32 -4.06 3.38
N GLN A 131 4.44 -4.52 3.90
CA GLN A 131 5.75 -3.88 3.79
C GLN A 131 6.59 -4.62 2.78
N ILE A 132 7.50 -3.92 2.12
CA ILE A 132 8.34 -4.48 1.06
C ILE A 132 9.82 -4.25 1.39
N SER A 133 10.65 -5.25 1.11
CA SER A 133 12.10 -5.11 1.17
C SER A 133 12.59 -4.13 0.11
N THR A 134 13.73 -3.47 0.34
CA THR A 134 14.25 -2.44 -0.58
C THR A 134 14.53 -2.97 -1.99
N ASP A 135 14.86 -4.24 -2.12
CA ASP A 135 15.08 -4.93 -3.40
C ASP A 135 13.80 -5.50 -4.03
N GLY A 136 12.67 -5.46 -3.31
CA GLY A 136 11.41 -6.04 -3.75
C GLY A 136 11.36 -7.58 -3.75
N SER A 137 12.36 -8.26 -3.18
CA SER A 137 12.41 -9.73 -3.14
C SER A 137 11.49 -10.34 -2.08
N ALA A 138 11.05 -9.56 -1.09
CA ALA A 138 10.21 -10.04 -0.01
C ALA A 138 9.19 -9.01 0.45
N VAL A 139 8.06 -9.52 0.97
CA VAL A 139 7.03 -8.68 1.57
C VAL A 139 6.57 -9.26 2.91
N GLY A 140 6.30 -8.38 3.87
CA GLY A 140 5.93 -8.73 5.24
C GLY A 140 4.69 -8.00 5.72
N TRP A 141 3.93 -8.61 6.61
CA TRP A 141 2.70 -8.04 7.15
C TRP A 141 2.40 -8.56 8.55
N ALA A 142 1.56 -7.82 9.27
CA ALA A 142 0.98 -8.28 10.52
C ALA A 142 -0.22 -9.18 10.23
N SER A 143 -0.20 -10.41 10.74
CA SER A 143 -1.44 -11.16 10.95
C SER A 143 -2.09 -10.71 12.27
N ALA A 144 -3.18 -11.35 12.69
CA ALA A 144 -3.76 -11.06 14.01
C ALA A 144 -2.81 -11.41 15.17
N THR A 145 -1.92 -12.39 14.97
CA THR A 145 -1.12 -12.99 16.04
C THR A 145 0.37 -13.07 15.75
N THR A 146 0.86 -12.74 14.55
CA THR A 146 2.29 -12.85 14.25
C THR A 146 2.73 -11.94 13.11
N LEU A 147 4.05 -11.75 13.01
CA LEU A 147 4.70 -11.23 11.82
C LEU A 147 4.82 -12.34 10.79
N ALA A 148 4.27 -12.14 9.59
CA ALA A 148 4.46 -13.04 8.46
C ALA A 148 5.26 -12.34 7.37
N TYR A 149 6.06 -13.09 6.62
CA TYR A 149 6.67 -12.59 5.39
C TYR A 149 6.76 -13.70 4.34
N VAL A 150 6.79 -13.31 3.08
CA VAL A 150 7.04 -14.20 1.95
C VAL A 150 8.27 -13.73 1.20
N ASN A 151 9.19 -14.65 0.93
CA ASN A 151 10.22 -14.44 -0.09
C ASN A 151 9.56 -14.75 -1.45
N LEU A 152 9.47 -13.74 -2.32
CA LEU A 152 8.71 -13.81 -3.57
C LEU A 152 9.44 -14.62 -4.64
N ASP A 153 10.76 -14.65 -4.61
CA ASP A 153 11.57 -15.45 -5.55
C ASP A 153 11.41 -16.95 -5.27
N LEU A 154 11.39 -17.33 -4.00
CA LEU A 154 11.20 -18.73 -3.56
C LEU A 154 9.72 -19.10 -3.40
N ASN A 155 8.84 -18.11 -3.31
CA ASN A 155 7.43 -18.23 -2.92
C ASN A 155 7.25 -19.05 -1.63
N ILE A 156 8.07 -18.76 -0.62
CA ILE A 156 8.03 -19.40 0.70
C ILE A 156 7.50 -18.41 1.73
N LEU A 157 6.34 -18.74 2.30
CA LEU A 157 5.78 -18.04 3.45
C LEU A 157 6.48 -18.51 4.73
N ARG A 158 6.96 -17.56 5.53
CA ARG A 158 7.44 -17.80 6.89
C ARG A 158 6.69 -16.93 7.88
N MET A 159 6.57 -17.45 9.10
CA MET A 159 5.82 -16.80 10.16
C MET A 159 6.68 -16.79 11.42
N GLY A 160 6.67 -15.67 12.12
CA GLY A 160 7.29 -15.53 13.43
C GLY A 160 6.50 -16.26 14.52
N ARG A 161 6.99 -16.12 15.74
CA ARG A 161 6.32 -16.67 16.92
C ARG A 161 4.93 -16.07 17.09
N MET A 162 3.95 -16.92 17.42
CA MET A 162 2.61 -16.45 17.75
C MET A 162 2.61 -15.62 19.04
N CYS A 163 1.86 -14.53 18.98
CA CYS A 163 1.59 -13.57 20.03
C CYS A 163 0.07 -13.47 20.23
N ASP A 164 -0.36 -12.95 21.37
CA ASP A 164 -1.78 -12.71 21.64
C ASP A 164 -2.33 -11.65 20.67
N THR A 165 -1.52 -10.61 20.43
CA THR A 165 -1.80 -9.57 19.44
C THR A 165 -0.52 -9.19 18.72
N MET A 166 -0.66 -8.74 17.47
CA MET A 166 0.44 -8.25 16.67
C MET A 166 0.17 -6.80 16.21
N GLY A 167 1.13 -5.92 16.46
CA GLY A 167 1.13 -4.56 15.94
C GLY A 167 1.59 -4.48 14.48
N PRO A 168 1.62 -3.26 13.91
CA PRO A 168 2.09 -3.03 12.55
C PRO A 168 3.51 -3.58 12.33
N VAL A 169 3.75 -4.08 11.12
CA VAL A 169 5.06 -4.51 10.65
C VAL A 169 5.71 -3.37 9.88
N ILE A 170 7.01 -3.21 10.03
CA ILE A 170 7.88 -2.32 9.25
C ILE A 170 9.03 -3.12 8.63
N TYR A 171 9.64 -2.59 7.58
CA TYR A 171 10.92 -3.10 7.09
C TYR A 171 12.06 -2.19 7.56
N ASP A 172 12.97 -2.73 8.36
CA ASP A 172 14.18 -2.03 8.80
C ASP A 172 15.30 -2.24 7.77
N ARG A 173 15.57 -1.19 6.98
CA ARG A 173 16.61 -1.20 5.94
C ARG A 173 18.04 -1.29 6.49
N ARG A 174 18.30 -0.88 7.73
CA ARG A 174 19.65 -0.95 8.33
C ARG A 174 20.00 -2.40 8.65
N THR A 175 19.05 -3.14 9.22
CA THR A 175 19.24 -4.55 9.55
C THR A 175 18.77 -5.49 8.46
N LYS A 176 18.07 -4.97 7.44
CA LYS A 176 17.42 -5.72 6.35
C LYS A 176 16.39 -6.74 6.85
N THR A 177 15.67 -6.42 7.93
CA THR A 177 14.72 -7.33 8.56
C THR A 177 13.32 -6.72 8.62
N PHE A 178 12.29 -7.58 8.52
CA PHE A 178 10.95 -7.19 8.92
C PHE A 178 10.86 -7.18 10.44
N LYS A 179 10.26 -6.13 11.00
CA LYS A 179 10.11 -5.95 12.44
C LYS A 179 8.68 -5.63 12.80
N GLY A 180 8.24 -6.10 13.95
CA GLY A 180 6.95 -5.70 14.51
C GLY A 180 6.88 -6.02 15.99
N LEU A 181 5.97 -5.33 16.68
CA LEU A 181 5.79 -5.48 18.12
C LEU A 181 4.63 -6.46 18.39
N GLY A 182 4.93 -7.56 19.07
CA GLY A 182 3.96 -8.56 19.50
C GLY A 182 3.71 -8.49 20.99
N PHE A 183 2.47 -8.70 21.42
CA PHE A 183 2.10 -8.75 22.83
C PHE A 183 1.87 -10.20 23.28
N VAL A 184 2.52 -10.63 24.35
CA VAL A 184 2.36 -11.98 24.91
C VAL A 184 2.25 -11.88 26.43
N SER A 185 1.11 -12.31 26.98
CA SER A 185 0.89 -12.44 28.42
C SER A 185 1.27 -11.19 29.21
N GLY A 186 0.85 -10.01 28.75
CA GLY A 186 1.13 -8.75 29.44
C GLY A 186 2.44 -8.07 29.04
N ARG A 187 3.25 -8.67 28.15
CA ARG A 187 4.60 -8.18 27.80
C ARG A 187 4.72 -7.90 26.31
N LEU A 188 5.47 -6.84 25.99
CA LEU A 188 5.76 -6.43 24.63
C LEU A 188 7.09 -7.05 24.17
N PHE A 189 7.10 -7.66 22.99
CA PHE A 189 8.26 -8.28 22.36
C PHE A 189 8.48 -7.69 20.97
N LEU A 190 9.74 -7.47 20.61
CA LEU A 190 10.14 -7.18 19.23
C LEU A 190 10.34 -8.50 18.50
N LEU A 191 9.52 -8.73 17.47
CA LEU A 191 9.73 -9.83 16.53
C LEU A 191 10.54 -9.30 15.35
N GLU A 192 11.55 -10.05 14.96
CA GLU A 192 12.38 -9.76 13.78
C GLU A 192 12.43 -10.99 12.87
N CYS A 193 12.33 -10.77 11.56
CA CYS A 193 12.47 -11.81 10.55
C CYS A 193 13.40 -11.33 9.43
N ASP A 194 14.45 -12.12 9.16
CA ASP A 194 15.37 -11.89 8.04
C ASP A 194 14.82 -12.58 6.79
N PRO A 195 14.55 -11.84 5.70
CA PRO A 195 14.02 -12.42 4.47
C PRO A 195 15.06 -13.13 3.58
N ARG A 196 16.36 -13.05 3.93
CA ARG A 196 17.47 -13.67 3.20
C ARG A 196 17.58 -15.18 3.44
#